data_AF-A0A6P2CYZ6-F1
#
_entry.id   AF-A0A6P2CYZ6-F1
#
_cell.length_a   1.000
_cell.length_b   1.000
_cell.length_c   1.000
_cell.angle_alpha   90.00
_cell.angle_beta   90.00
_cell.angle_gamma   90.00
#
_symmetry.space_group_name_H-M   'P 1'
#
loop_
_entity.id
_entity.type
_entity.pdbx_description
1 polymer ?
#
loop_
_entity_poly.entity_id
_entity_poly.type
_entity_poly.pdbx_seq_one_letter_code
_entity_poly.pdbx_strand_id
1 'polypeptide(L)'
;MQKSGQYNCLLSWLKGSRSKDEEGQDVLFNAMYGQLWCSVEETNGRTGQELGGKQSGAEITILVKDCPALSTDDLLRDESGTVYHIESIYQGDRELVLQAYRNDTLTTDTEIITPIGFWISRMRQHLTIG
;
A
#
# COMPACT_ATOMS: atom_id res chain seq x y z
N MET A 1 -22.80 -10.74 8.27
CA MET A 1 -21.54 -11.46 8.57
C MET A 1 -21.30 -12.45 7.44
N GLN A 2 -20.42 -12.13 6.48
CA GLN A 2 -19.99 -13.10 5.47
C GLN A 2 -19.14 -14.20 6.13
N LYS A 3 -19.26 -15.43 5.62
CA LYS A 3 -18.74 -16.66 6.24
C LYS A 3 -17.26 -16.87 5.90
N SER A 4 -16.51 -17.29 6.91
CA SER A 4 -15.23 -18.00 6.80
C SER A 4 -15.33 -19.06 5.67
N GLY A 5 -14.68 -18.80 4.52
CA GLY A 5 -14.81 -19.64 3.32
C GLY A 5 -14.56 -18.96 1.97
N GLN A 6 -14.31 -17.65 1.89
CA GLN A 6 -14.09 -16.93 0.62
C GLN A 6 -12.64 -16.51 0.35
N TYR A 7 -11.64 -17.12 0.99
CA TYR A 7 -10.24 -16.89 0.59
C TYR A 7 -10.02 -17.44 -0.82
N ASN A 8 -10.04 -16.56 -1.82
CA ASN A 8 -10.04 -16.89 -3.24
C ASN A 8 -8.91 -16.21 -4.01
N CYS A 9 -8.08 -15.39 -3.35
CA CYS A 9 -7.02 -14.62 -4.00
C CYS A 9 -5.68 -14.78 -3.30
N LEU A 10 -4.59 -14.81 -4.09
CA LEU A 10 -3.22 -14.93 -3.63
C LEU A 10 -2.60 -13.55 -3.74
N LEU A 11 -2.23 -12.97 -2.61
CA LEU A 11 -1.52 -11.71 -2.61
C LEU A 11 -0.05 -11.98 -2.28
N SER A 12 0.82 -11.40 -3.09
CA SER A 12 2.24 -11.32 -2.80
C SER A 12 2.46 -10.36 -1.63
N TRP A 13 3.10 -10.84 -0.57
CA TRP A 13 3.48 -10.03 0.58
C TRP A 13 4.86 -9.43 0.32
N LEU A 14 4.89 -8.10 0.22
CA LEU A 14 6.10 -7.31 0.13
C LEU A 14 6.41 -6.73 1.51
N LYS A 15 7.34 -7.34 2.22
CA LYS A 15 7.68 -6.95 3.59
C LYS A 15 8.42 -5.62 3.60
N GLY A 16 7.91 -4.67 4.37
CA GLY A 16 8.53 -3.39 4.63
C GLY A 16 9.71 -3.53 5.58
N SER A 17 10.80 -2.84 5.28
CA SER A 17 11.98 -2.77 6.13
C SER A 17 12.57 -1.37 6.04
N ARG A 18 13.00 -0.84 7.19
CA ARG A 18 13.57 0.50 7.30
C ARG A 18 15.08 0.40 7.47
N SER A 19 15.81 1.20 6.72
CA SER A 19 17.25 1.39 6.88
C SER A 19 17.59 2.88 6.89
N LYS A 20 18.75 3.21 7.42
CA LYS A 20 19.31 4.56 7.33
C LYS A 20 20.07 4.72 6.01
N ASP A 21 19.85 5.81 5.29
CA ASP A 21 20.72 6.20 4.18
C ASP A 21 22.03 6.85 4.67
N GLU A 22 22.87 7.28 3.74
CA GLU A 22 24.15 7.94 4.04
C GLU A 22 23.98 9.27 4.80
N GLU A 23 22.80 9.89 4.74
CA GLU A 23 22.45 11.13 5.42
C GLU A 23 21.75 10.88 6.77
N GLY A 24 21.50 9.61 7.14
CA GLY A 24 20.81 9.22 8.36
C GLY A 24 19.28 9.34 8.29
N GLN A 25 18.70 9.48 7.09
CA GLN A 25 17.26 9.46 6.88
C GLN A 25 16.73 8.03 6.85
N ASP A 26 15.51 7.83 7.36
CA ASP A 26 14.85 6.52 7.27
C ASP A 26 14.32 6.30 5.86
N VAL A 27 14.81 5.24 5.22
CA VAL A 27 14.36 4.76 3.92
C VAL A 27 13.58 3.47 4.12
N LEU A 28 12.32 3.48 3.69
CA LEU A 28 11.49 2.27 3.63
C LEU A 28 11.73 1.58 2.29
N PHE A 29 12.03 0.29 2.33
CA PHE A 29 12.08 -0.57 1.17
C PHE A 29 11.19 -1.80 1.37
N ASN A 30 10.58 -2.27 0.28
CA ASN A 30 9.70 -3.43 0.29
C ASN A 30 10.30 -4.54 -0.56
N ALA A 31 10.48 -5.72 0.02
CA ALA A 31 11.00 -6.89 -0.67
C ALA A 31 9.99 -8.04 -0.65
N MET A 32 9.98 -8.84 -1.72
CA MET A 32 9.12 -10.03 -1.77
C MET A 32 9.48 -10.98 -0.63
N TYR A 33 8.50 -11.27 0.24
CA TYR A 33 8.68 -12.12 1.41
C TYR A 33 7.94 -13.46 1.26
N GLY A 34 6.72 -13.44 0.72
CA GLY A 34 5.92 -14.64 0.58
C GLY A 34 4.57 -14.37 -0.10
N GLN A 35 3.67 -15.34 0.01
CA GLN A 35 2.33 -15.25 -0.53
C GLN A 35 1.31 -15.52 0.57
N LEU A 36 0.20 -14.78 0.53
CA LEU A 36 -0.87 -14.83 1.51
C LEU A 36 -2.18 -15.19 0.82
N TRP A 37 -2.92 -16.10 1.45
CA TRP A 37 -4.23 -16.53 0.97
C TRP A 37 -5.30 -15.65 1.61
N CYS A 38 -5.95 -14.86 0.77
CA CYS A 38 -6.73 -13.71 1.18
C CYS A 38 -8.13 -13.71 0.56
N SER A 39 -9.03 -12.93 1.16
CA SER A 39 -10.29 -12.48 0.55
C SER A 39 -10.21 -10.96 0.43
N VAL A 40 -10.53 -10.42 -0.73
CA VAL A 40 -10.43 -8.98 -1.02
C VAL A 40 -11.83 -8.46 -1.33
N GLU A 41 -12.31 -7.49 -0.55
CA GLU A 41 -13.54 -6.76 -0.81
C GLU A 41 -13.20 -5.29 -1.09
N GLU A 42 -13.43 -4.85 -2.32
CA GLU A 42 -13.23 -3.45 -2.72
C GLU A 42 -14.52 -2.67 -2.54
N THR A 43 -14.46 -1.57 -1.80
CA THR A 43 -15.52 -0.57 -1.75
C THR A 43 -15.10 0.60 -2.63
N ASN A 44 -15.77 0.74 -3.77
CA ASN A 44 -15.47 1.80 -4.72
C ASN A 44 -15.75 3.18 -4.10
N GLY A 45 -14.73 4.04 -4.06
CA GLY A 45 -14.89 5.46 -3.75
C GLY A 45 -13.91 6.03 -2.74
N ARG A 46 -12.63 6.16 -3.10
CA ARG A 46 -11.73 7.12 -2.45
C ARG A 46 -11.36 8.21 -3.46
N THR A 47 -11.80 9.43 -3.18
CA THR A 47 -11.34 10.62 -3.93
C THR A 47 -10.50 11.45 -2.96
N GLY A 48 -9.18 11.34 -3.07
CA GLY A 48 -8.24 12.13 -2.26
C GLY A 48 -7.77 13.36 -3.05
N GLN A 49 -7.63 14.50 -2.38
CA GLN A 49 -6.77 15.58 -2.86
C GLN A 49 -5.44 15.47 -2.13
N GLU A 50 -4.39 15.06 -2.84
CA GLU A 50 -3.03 15.13 -2.32
C GLU A 50 -2.20 16.00 -3.28
N LEU A 51 -1.55 17.03 -2.72
CA LEU A 51 -0.62 17.92 -3.44
C LEU A 51 -1.14 18.51 -4.77
N GLY A 52 -2.42 18.88 -4.84
CA GLY A 52 -3.02 19.55 -6.00
C GLY A 52 -3.47 18.62 -7.14
N GLY A 53 -3.32 17.30 -7.01
CA GLY A 53 -3.89 16.29 -7.89
C GLY A 53 -5.17 15.68 -7.32
N LYS A 54 -6.15 15.38 -8.18
CA LYS A 54 -7.26 14.47 -7.80
C LYS A 54 -6.75 13.05 -7.91
N GLN A 55 -6.58 12.35 -6.81
CA GLN A 55 -6.23 10.94 -6.81
C GLN A 55 -7.50 10.12 -6.65
N SER A 56 -7.81 9.32 -7.66
CA SER A 56 -8.85 8.29 -7.57
C SER A 56 -8.23 7.02 -7.00
N GLY A 57 -8.97 6.35 -6.14
CA GLY A 57 -8.59 5.05 -5.61
C GLY A 57 -9.81 4.32 -5.06
N ALA A 58 -9.55 3.15 -4.49
CA ALA A 58 -10.53 2.36 -3.78
C ALA A 58 -10.09 2.17 -2.33
N GLU A 59 -11.07 2.04 -1.43
CA GLU A 59 -10.87 1.47 -0.12
C GLU A 59 -11.09 -0.04 -0.23
N ILE A 60 -10.23 -0.81 0.42
CA ILE A 60 -10.20 -2.26 0.31
C ILE A 60 -10.17 -2.84 1.71
N THR A 61 -11.07 -3.79 1.98
CA THR A 61 -10.97 -4.66 3.13
C THR A 61 -10.36 -5.99 2.68
N ILE A 62 -9.26 -6.41 3.32
CA ILE A 62 -8.58 -7.67 3.01
C ILE A 62 -8.62 -8.57 4.25
N LEU A 63 -9.17 -9.77 4.10
CA LEU A 63 -9.14 -10.80 5.13
C LEU A 63 -7.96 -11.74 4.85
N VAL A 64 -7.06 -11.89 5.80
CA VAL A 64 -5.89 -12.75 5.70
C VAL A 64 -6.01 -13.92 6.68
N LYS A 65 -5.91 -15.13 6.16
CA LYS A 65 -5.97 -16.35 6.97
C LYS A 65 -4.70 -16.55 7.80
N ASP A 66 -4.81 -17.27 8.90
CA ASP A 66 -3.70 -17.78 9.74
C ASP A 66 -2.87 -16.69 10.45
N CYS A 67 -3.36 -15.46 10.45
CA CYS A 67 -2.84 -14.31 11.21
C CYS A 67 -1.31 -14.12 11.14
N PRO A 68 -0.74 -13.92 9.93
CA PRO A 68 0.69 -13.62 9.80
C PRO A 68 1.05 -12.31 10.50
N ALA A 69 2.30 -12.16 10.93
CA ALA A 69 2.80 -10.93 11.55
C ALA A 69 3.02 -9.82 10.51
N LEU A 70 1.92 -9.25 10.00
CA LEU A 70 1.87 -8.11 9.09
C LEU A 70 2.04 -6.79 9.84
N SER A 71 2.57 -5.78 9.15
CA SER A 71 2.65 -4.40 9.61
C SER A 71 2.10 -3.42 8.56
N THR A 72 1.82 -2.18 8.96
CA THR A 72 1.39 -1.11 8.05
C THR A 72 2.48 -0.64 7.09
N ASP A 73 3.75 -0.99 7.34
CA ASP A 73 4.86 -0.73 6.42
C ASP A 73 4.93 -1.78 5.28
N ASP A 74 4.19 -2.88 5.42
CA ASP A 74 4.10 -3.92 4.39
C ASP A 74 3.14 -3.53 3.27
N LEU A 75 3.38 -4.07 2.09
CA LEU A 75 2.50 -3.94 0.93
C LEU A 75 2.01 -5.31 0.48
N LEU A 76 0.80 -5.34 -0.07
CA LEU A 76 0.25 -6.52 -0.72
C LEU A 76 0.11 -6.25 -2.22
N ARG A 77 0.43 -7.23 -3.05
CA ARG A 77 0.35 -7.10 -4.51
C ARG A 77 -0.37 -8.28 -5.12
N ASP A 78 -1.33 -8.03 -6.00
CA ASP A 78 -2.01 -9.08 -6.76
C ASP A 78 -1.18 -9.56 -7.96
N GLU A 79 -1.75 -10.47 -8.75
CA GLU A 79 -1.15 -10.97 -9.99
C GLU A 79 -1.16 -9.95 -11.14
N SER A 80 -2.07 -8.97 -11.10
CA SER A 80 -2.17 -7.91 -12.11
C SER A 80 -1.09 -6.83 -11.92
N GLY A 81 -0.42 -6.83 -10.77
CA GLY A 81 0.58 -5.83 -10.39
C GLY A 81 0.00 -4.68 -9.56
N THR A 82 -1.29 -4.71 -9.24
CA THR A 82 -1.95 -3.76 -8.35
C THR A 82 -1.39 -3.88 -6.94
N VAL A 83 -0.99 -2.74 -6.37
CA VAL A 83 -0.41 -2.66 -5.03
C VAL A 83 -1.44 -2.07 -4.07
N TYR A 84 -1.63 -2.77 -2.95
CA TYR A 84 -2.48 -2.38 -1.84
C TYR A 84 -1.60 -1.93 -0.66
N HIS A 85 -1.87 -0.72 -0.18
CA HIS A 85 -1.22 -0.11 0.98
C HIS A 85 -2.05 -0.38 2.24
N ILE A 86 -1.44 -0.92 3.28
CA ILE A 86 -2.13 -1.27 4.53
C ILE A 86 -2.23 -0.02 5.42
N GLU A 87 -3.44 0.44 5.71
CA GLU A 87 -3.69 1.57 6.63
C GLU A 87 -3.87 1.11 8.08
N SER A 88 -4.60 0.01 8.29
CA SER A 88 -4.80 -0.53 9.63
C SER A 88 -5.01 -2.04 9.62
N ILE A 89 -4.65 -2.65 10.74
CA ILE A 89 -4.69 -4.10 10.96
C ILE A 89 -5.52 -4.36 12.20
N TYR A 90 -6.56 -5.19 12.07
CA TYR A 90 -7.42 -5.62 13.17
C TYR A 90 -7.36 -7.14 13.29
N GLN A 91 -7.32 -7.62 14.51
CA GLN A 91 -7.38 -9.06 14.77
C GLN A 91 -8.84 -9.51 14.88
N GLY A 92 -9.25 -10.39 13.96
CA GLY A 92 -10.50 -11.13 14.05
C GLY A 92 -10.33 -12.42 14.86
N ASP A 93 -11.32 -13.30 14.79
CA ASP A 93 -11.33 -14.55 15.57
C ASP A 93 -10.22 -15.53 15.12
N ARG A 94 -10.06 -15.72 13.80
CA ARG A 94 -9.03 -16.59 13.19
C ARG A 94 -8.39 -16.01 11.93
N GLU A 95 -8.52 -14.71 11.75
CA GLU A 95 -8.06 -13.97 10.58
C GLU A 95 -7.61 -12.58 10.97
N LEU A 96 -6.74 -11.99 10.15
CA LEU A 96 -6.47 -10.57 10.20
C LEU A 96 -7.37 -9.84 9.21
N VAL A 97 -7.99 -8.77 9.68
CA VAL A 97 -8.75 -7.84 8.85
C VAL A 97 -7.86 -6.64 8.59
N LEU A 98 -7.48 -6.42 7.35
CA LEU A 98 -6.71 -5.28 6.91
C LEU A 98 -7.66 -4.27 6.27
N GLN A 99 -7.56 -3.01 6.70
CA GLN A 99 -8.05 -1.90 5.91
C GLN A 99 -6.89 -1.39 5.09
N ALA A 100 -7.08 -1.37 3.78
CA ALA A 100 -6.07 -1.02 2.80
C ALA A 100 -6.66 -0.07 1.75
N TYR A 101 -5.79 0.56 0.99
CA TYR A 101 -6.19 1.34 -0.17
C TYR A 101 -5.30 1.03 -1.36
N ARG A 102 -5.84 1.25 -2.56
CA ARG A 102 -5.05 1.35 -3.79
C ARG A 102 -5.24 2.73 -4.36
N ASN A 103 -4.19 3.21 -5.03
CA ASN A 103 -4.29 4.39 -5.87
C ASN A 103 -4.43 3.92 -7.30
N ASP A 104 -5.46 4.39 -8.00
CA ASP A 104 -5.55 4.18 -9.42
C ASP A 104 -4.55 5.14 -10.06
N THR A 105 -3.61 4.61 -10.85
CA THR A 105 -2.70 5.45 -11.61
C THR A 105 -3.52 6.30 -12.57
N LEU A 106 -3.53 7.63 -12.38
CA LEU A 106 -3.96 8.53 -13.44
C LEU A 106 -2.97 8.37 -14.59
N THR A 107 -3.33 7.59 -15.60
CA THR A 107 -2.59 7.50 -16.86
C THR A 107 -2.69 8.86 -17.56
N THR A 108 -1.84 9.79 -17.14
CA THR A 108 -1.49 10.95 -17.95
C THR A 108 -0.24 10.54 -18.69
N ASP A 109 -0.38 10.40 -20.01
CA ASP A 109 0.66 10.03 -20.97
C ASP A 109 1.88 10.96 -20.81
N THR A 110 2.82 10.58 -19.95
CA THR A 110 4.17 11.12 -19.90
C THR A 110 5.04 10.03 -19.27
N GLU A 111 5.74 9.29 -20.11
CA GLU A 111 6.78 8.36 -19.69
C GLU A 111 7.84 9.12 -18.89
N ILE A 112 7.73 9.08 -17.57
CA ILE A 112 8.88 9.26 -16.69
C ILE A 112 9.20 7.88 -16.15
N ILE A 113 10.13 7.20 -16.82
CA ILE A 113 10.84 6.05 -16.29
C ILE A 113 11.60 6.55 -15.07
N THR A 114 10.97 6.50 -13.89
CA THR A 114 11.68 6.60 -12.61
C THR A 114 12.13 5.20 -12.24
N PRO A 115 13.42 4.97 -11.97
CA PRO A 115 13.83 3.70 -11.38
C PRO A 115 13.11 3.53 -10.04
N ILE A 116 12.62 2.32 -9.81
CA ILE A 116 11.93 1.92 -8.57
C ILE A 116 12.86 2.25 -7.40
N GLY A 117 12.48 3.26 -6.62
CA GLY A 117 13.15 3.68 -5.40
C GLY A 117 13.85 5.03 -5.53
N PHE A 118 13.12 6.14 -5.32
CA PHE A 118 13.66 7.42 -4.87
C PHE A 118 12.49 8.38 -4.56
N TRP A 119 11.89 8.28 -3.37
CA TRP A 119 10.97 9.33 -2.86
C TRP A 119 11.82 10.41 -2.16
N ILE A 120 12.31 11.41 -2.89
CA ILE A 120 12.86 12.62 -2.26
C ILE A 120 11.68 13.53 -1.92
N SER A 121 11.31 13.56 -0.64
CA SER A 121 10.44 14.62 -0.11
C SER A 121 11.28 15.88 0.08
N ARG A 122 11.37 16.74 -0.94
CA ARG A 122 11.99 18.07 -0.83
C ARG A 122 10.90 19.14 -0.66
N MET A 123 10.38 19.27 0.56
CA MET A 123 9.80 20.56 0.98
C MET A 123 10.95 21.50 1.38
N ARG A 124 11.24 22.49 0.54
CA ARG A 124 11.85 23.75 1.00
C ARG A 124 10.92 24.90 0.64
N GLN A 125 10.14 25.32 1.63
CA GLN A 125 9.70 26.70 1.73
C GLN A 125 10.96 27.57 1.86
N HIS A 126 11.15 28.53 0.98
CA HIS A 126 11.80 29.78 1.33
C HIS A 126 11.16 30.91 0.53
N LEU A 127 10.16 31.50 1.17
CA LEU A 127 9.73 32.86 0.91
C LEU A 127 10.87 33.77 1.39
N THR A 128 11.49 34.53 0.49
CA THR A 128 12.24 35.74 0.87
C THR A 128 11.97 36.77 -0.20
N ILE A 129 11.03 37.65 0.12
CA ILE A 129 10.71 38.85 -0.66
C ILE A 129 11.83 39.84 -0.33
N GLY A 130 12.55 40.29 -1.36
CA GLY A 130 13.40 41.48 -1.35
C GLY A 130 12.83 42.48 -2.33
#